data_AF-A0A6A3HBV4-F1
#
_entry.id   AF-A0A6A3HBV4-F1
#
_cell.length_a   1.000
_cell.length_b   1.000
_cell.length_c   1.000
_cell.angle_alpha   90.00
_cell.angle_beta   90.00
_cell.angle_gamma   90.00
#
_symmetry.space_group_name_H-M   'P 1'
#
loop_
_entity.id
_entity.type
_entity.pdbx_description
1 polymer ?
#
loop_
_entity_poly.entity_id
_entity_poly.type
_entity_poly.pdbx_seq_one_letter_code
_entity_poly.pdbx_strand_id
1 'polypeptide(L)'
;MITRPGHSDSITTIDLTNVADSLEKVRFSLAAMHRDAIDVKEKKRLYDMATAKGTTTNFDVGDYVIWSRVDERLAHNKLLAQWVGPFAVTEARPHSFMIRHLLTGSTYEVHGSRLRFYADSSLDVTEEILEFVSNQGILLGVDGFSDHRYNADASRWELLVKWTGLQDIEASWEPLKSLKAEVPIKVRDYATTVEDEAFAEAVEQA
;
A
#
# COMPACT_ATOMS: atom_id res chain seq x y z
N MET A 1 18.32 38.39 -11.94
CA MET A 1 18.06 38.34 -10.49
C MET A 1 16.56 38.50 -10.32
N ILE A 2 15.81 37.42 -10.04
CA ILE A 2 14.35 37.44 -9.96
C ILE A 2 13.97 37.22 -8.50
N THR A 3 13.54 38.27 -7.81
CA THR A 3 12.95 38.20 -6.47
C THR A 3 11.44 38.01 -6.61
N ARG A 4 10.90 36.95 -5.98
CA ARG A 4 9.46 36.71 -5.92
C ARG A 4 8.82 37.69 -4.91
N PRO A 5 7.71 38.37 -5.25
CA PRO A 5 7.04 39.27 -4.32
C PRO A 5 6.16 38.48 -3.34
N GLY A 6 6.38 38.67 -2.03
CA GLY A 6 5.49 38.16 -0.98
C GLY A 6 6.15 37.46 0.21
N HIS A 7 7.48 37.25 0.20
CA HIS A 7 8.17 36.69 1.35
C HIS A 7 8.69 37.82 2.24
N SER A 8 7.94 38.15 3.30
CA SER A 8 8.53 38.88 4.41
C SER A 8 9.48 37.90 5.12
N ASP A 9 10.78 38.01 4.87
CA ASP A 9 11.80 37.42 5.71
C ASP A 9 11.71 38.11 7.08
N SER A 10 10.74 37.68 7.90
CA SER A 10 10.68 38.06 9.30
C SER A 10 11.85 37.34 9.96
N ILE A 11 12.97 38.04 10.11
CA ILE A 11 14.11 37.59 10.90
C ILE A 11 13.56 37.29 12.30
N THR A 12 13.37 36.02 12.59
CA THR A 12 12.93 35.57 13.91
C THR A 12 14.17 35.68 14.79
N THR A 13 14.27 36.73 15.60
CA THR A 13 15.30 36.85 16.62
C THR A 13 15.09 35.73 17.63
N ILE A 14 15.87 34.66 17.50
CA ILE A 14 15.86 33.53 18.44
C ILE A 14 16.61 33.99 19.68
N ASP A 15 15.88 34.17 20.77
CA ASP A 15 16.45 34.38 22.09
C ASP A 15 17.09 33.06 22.55
N LEU A 16 18.43 33.07 22.67
CA LEU A 16 19.25 31.91 23.05
C LEU A 16 18.91 31.36 24.45
N THR A 17 18.18 32.12 25.27
CA THR A 17 17.71 31.66 26.59
C THR A 17 16.42 30.84 26.53
N ASN A 18 15.61 30.99 25.46
CA ASN A 18 14.29 30.36 25.30
C ASN A 18 14.25 29.40 24.09
N VAL A 19 15.40 28.87 23.70
CA VAL A 19 15.56 27.94 22.55
C VAL A 19 14.77 26.66 22.77
N ALA A 20 14.71 26.15 24.01
CA ALA A 20 13.97 24.94 24.34
C ALA A 20 12.45 25.11 24.06
N ASP A 21 11.87 26.22 24.51
CA ASP A 21 10.45 26.53 24.31
C ASP A 21 10.12 26.78 22.83
N SER A 22 11.06 27.40 22.11
CA SER A 22 10.93 27.64 20.67
C SER A 22 11.01 26.33 19.88
N LEU A 23 11.91 25.42 20.28
CA LEU A 23 12.04 24.08 19.69
C LEU A 23 10.78 23.25 19.95
N GLU A 24 10.24 23.27 21.17
CA GLU A 24 8.99 22.57 21.49
C GLU A 24 7.79 23.12 20.69
N LYS A 25 7.70 24.44 20.51
CA LYS A 25 6.67 25.03 19.64
C LYS A 25 6.79 24.54 18.20
N VAL A 26 8.01 24.45 17.66
CA VAL A 26 8.24 23.94 16.30
C VAL A 26 7.92 22.45 16.22
N ARG A 27 8.31 21.65 17.21
CA ARG A 27 7.98 20.21 17.27
C ARG A 27 6.48 19.98 17.33
N PHE A 28 5.77 20.74 18.16
CA PHE A 28 4.32 20.66 18.27
C PHE A 28 3.63 21.08 16.98
N SER A 29 4.07 22.17 16.36
CA SER A 29 3.55 22.62 15.06
C SER A 29 3.80 21.59 13.95
N LEU A 30 5.00 20.99 13.92
CA LEU A 30 5.34 19.95 12.95
C LEU A 30 4.50 18.68 13.16
N ALA A 31 4.34 18.24 14.42
CA ALA A 31 3.50 17.10 14.77
C ALA A 31 2.03 17.34 14.39
N ALA A 32 1.52 18.54 14.61
CA ALA A 32 0.17 18.94 14.19
C ALA A 32 0.03 18.90 12.67
N MET A 33 0.96 19.50 11.92
CA MET A 33 0.95 19.45 10.45
C MET A 33 1.05 18.02 9.90
N HIS A 34 1.88 17.16 10.51
CA HIS A 34 1.98 15.76 10.13
C HIS A 34 0.67 15.01 10.38
N ARG A 35 0.01 15.26 11.52
CA ARG A 35 -1.30 14.69 11.82
C ARG A 35 -2.35 15.10 10.78
N ASP A 36 -2.41 16.39 10.47
CA ASP A 36 -3.34 16.92 9.46
C ASP A 36 -3.08 16.31 8.08
N ALA A 37 -1.80 16.16 7.70
CA ALA A 37 -1.42 15.52 6.43
C ALA A 37 -1.82 14.04 6.38
N ILE A 38 -1.66 13.30 7.49
CA ILE A 38 -2.10 11.90 7.62
C ILE A 38 -3.63 11.83 7.50
N ASP A 39 -4.37 12.70 8.19
CA ASP A 39 -5.84 12.73 8.17
C ASP A 39 -6.39 13.06 6.78
N VAL A 40 -5.80 14.03 6.07
CA VAL A 40 -6.19 14.37 4.70
C VAL A 40 -5.91 13.20 3.75
N LYS A 41 -4.77 12.55 3.90
CA LYS A 41 -4.41 11.36 3.11
C LYS A 41 -5.40 10.22 3.36
N GLU A 42 -5.76 9.96 4.62
CA GLU A 42 -6.71 8.90 4.98
C GLU A 42 -8.13 9.21 4.51
N LYS A 43 -8.61 10.45 4.65
CA LYS A 43 -9.90 10.86 4.09
C LYS A 43 -9.97 10.67 2.58
N LYS A 44 -8.90 11.04 1.88
CA LYS A 44 -8.82 10.84 0.44
C LYS A 44 -8.84 9.35 0.08
N ARG A 45 -8.07 8.52 0.80
CA ARG A 45 -8.09 7.05 0.64
C ARG A 45 -9.50 6.48 0.79
N LEU A 46 -10.22 6.86 1.85
CA LEU A 46 -11.58 6.38 2.12
C LEU A 46 -12.58 6.82 1.04
N TYR A 47 -12.47 8.06 0.56
CA TYR A 47 -13.31 8.57 -0.53
C TYR A 47 -13.04 7.83 -1.85
N ASP A 48 -11.77 7.62 -2.18
CA ASP A 48 -11.36 6.92 -3.39
C ASP A 48 -11.78 5.43 -3.32
N MET A 49 -11.62 4.76 -2.17
CA MET A 49 -12.16 3.41 -1.93
C MET A 49 -13.69 3.32 -2.12
N ALA A 50 -14.44 4.31 -1.63
CA ALA A 50 -15.90 4.31 -1.74
C ALA A 50 -16.38 4.57 -3.18
N THR A 51 -15.59 5.25 -4.00
CA THR A 51 -15.96 5.68 -5.35
C THR A 51 -15.48 4.71 -6.43
N ALA A 52 -14.43 3.94 -6.14
CA ALA A 52 -13.84 3.03 -7.08
C ALA A 52 -14.77 1.84 -7.41
N LYS A 53 -14.92 1.59 -8.71
CA LYS A 53 -15.48 0.35 -9.26
C LYS A 53 -14.34 -0.38 -9.94
N GLY A 54 -14.04 -1.60 -9.47
CA GLY A 54 -12.95 -2.41 -10.00
C GLY A 54 -13.03 -2.53 -11.53
N THR A 55 -11.95 -2.21 -12.22
CA THR A 55 -11.83 -2.47 -13.66
C THR A 55 -11.33 -3.90 -13.84
N THR A 56 -12.12 -4.74 -14.50
CA THR A 56 -11.72 -6.10 -14.84
C THR A 56 -10.66 -6.04 -15.94
N THR A 57 -9.42 -6.37 -15.63
CA THR A 57 -8.36 -6.58 -16.62
C THR A 57 -8.61 -7.89 -17.36
N ASN A 58 -8.77 -7.82 -18.68
CA ASN A 58 -9.10 -8.97 -19.55
C ASN A 58 -7.81 -9.60 -20.11
N PHE A 59 -7.16 -10.49 -19.36
CA PHE A 59 -6.08 -11.34 -19.86
C PHE A 59 -6.59 -12.76 -20.06
N ASP A 60 -6.22 -13.39 -21.18
CA ASP A 60 -6.59 -14.76 -21.50
C ASP A 60 -5.39 -15.73 -21.39
N VAL A 61 -5.70 -17.02 -21.22
CA VAL A 61 -4.66 -18.06 -21.16
C VAL A 61 -3.90 -18.12 -22.49
N GLY A 62 -2.58 -18.01 -22.42
CA GLY A 62 -1.70 -17.96 -23.58
C GLY A 62 -1.19 -16.56 -23.95
N ASP A 63 -1.72 -15.51 -23.32
CA ASP A 63 -1.21 -14.15 -23.52
C ASP A 63 0.19 -13.98 -22.95
N TYR A 64 1.04 -13.25 -23.69
CA TYR A 64 2.36 -12.84 -23.21
C TYR A 64 2.26 -11.51 -22.48
N VAL A 65 2.75 -11.49 -21.25
CA VAL A 65 2.66 -10.36 -20.34
C VAL A 65 4.01 -10.06 -19.70
N ILE A 66 4.20 -8.81 -19.31
CA ILE A 66 5.27 -8.37 -18.41
C ILE A 66 4.69 -8.18 -17.02
N TRP A 67 5.48 -8.49 -15.99
CA TRP A 67 5.07 -8.39 -14.60
C TRP A 67 5.76 -7.21 -13.91
N SER A 68 4.98 -6.34 -13.29
CA SER A 68 5.46 -5.23 -12.46
C SER A 68 5.87 -5.77 -11.08
N ARG A 69 7.20 -5.89 -10.87
CA ARG A 69 7.79 -6.35 -9.62
C ARG A 69 8.40 -5.16 -8.87
N VAL A 70 8.07 -5.04 -7.59
CA VAL A 70 8.72 -4.09 -6.68
C VAL A 70 10.11 -4.58 -6.36
N ASP A 71 11.10 -3.75 -6.64
CA ASP A 71 12.49 -3.99 -6.24
C ASP A 71 12.77 -3.29 -4.92
N GLU A 72 12.87 -4.08 -3.86
CA GLU A 72 13.21 -3.62 -2.52
C GLU A 72 14.57 -2.91 -2.48
N ARG A 73 15.50 -3.28 -3.36
CA ARG A 73 16.81 -2.63 -3.45
C ARG A 73 16.72 -1.23 -4.03
N LEU A 74 15.67 -0.90 -4.77
CA LEU A 74 15.44 0.45 -5.29
C LEU A 74 14.54 1.27 -4.35
N ALA A 75 13.83 0.61 -3.42
CA ALA A 75 12.84 1.18 -2.53
C ALA A 75 13.40 1.97 -1.33
N HIS A 76 14.38 2.86 -1.54
CA HIS A 76 15.01 3.63 -0.45
C HIS A 76 14.09 4.73 0.13
N ASN A 77 13.21 5.31 -0.69
CA ASN A 77 12.27 6.38 -0.29
C ASN A 77 10.92 6.33 -1.02
N LYS A 78 10.83 5.59 -2.12
CA LYS A 78 9.63 5.41 -2.92
C LYS A 78 9.62 3.99 -3.46
N LEU A 79 8.48 3.32 -3.37
CA LEU A 79 8.33 2.02 -3.99
C LEU A 79 8.41 2.24 -5.51
N LEU A 80 9.45 1.65 -6.12
CA LEU A 80 9.66 1.64 -7.56
C LEU A 80 9.39 0.22 -8.04
N ALA A 81 8.62 0.10 -9.11
CA ALA A 81 8.38 -1.18 -9.75
C ALA A 81 9.08 -1.23 -11.11
N GLN A 82 9.64 -2.39 -11.42
CA GLN A 82 10.23 -2.67 -12.71
C GLN A 82 9.37 -3.68 -13.44
N TRP A 83 9.12 -3.44 -14.72
CA TRP A 83 8.51 -4.41 -15.60
C TRP A 83 9.53 -5.47 -16.00
N VAL A 84 9.39 -6.66 -15.41
CA VAL A 84 10.26 -7.79 -15.68
C VAL A 84 9.60 -8.78 -16.61
N GLY A 85 10.42 -9.27 -17.55
CA GLY A 85 10.34 -10.54 -18.27
C GLY A 85 9.10 -10.80 -19.12
N PRO A 86 9.23 -11.53 -20.24
CA PRO A 86 8.07 -12.15 -20.85
C PRO A 86 7.61 -13.34 -20.00
N PHE A 87 6.39 -13.26 -19.51
CA PHE A 87 5.64 -14.34 -18.88
C PHE A 87 4.48 -14.74 -19.78
N ALA A 88 4.02 -15.98 -19.69
CA ALA A 88 2.76 -16.41 -20.30
C ALA A 88 1.69 -16.62 -19.24
N VAL A 89 0.48 -16.15 -19.48
CA VAL A 89 -0.68 -16.44 -18.61
C VAL A 89 -1.05 -17.90 -18.76
N THR A 90 -1.03 -18.65 -17.66
CA THR A 90 -1.38 -20.08 -17.64
C THR A 90 -2.78 -20.35 -17.12
N GLU A 91 -3.31 -19.50 -16.25
CA GLU A 91 -4.64 -19.65 -15.66
C GLU A 91 -5.19 -18.26 -15.31
N ALA A 92 -6.45 -18.00 -15.65
CA ALA A 92 -7.17 -16.80 -15.24
C ALA A 92 -8.09 -17.16 -14.06
N ARG A 93 -7.84 -16.55 -12.89
CA ARG A 93 -8.70 -16.67 -11.71
C ARG A 93 -9.54 -15.40 -11.56
N PRO A 94 -10.61 -15.42 -10.74
CA PRO A 94 -11.51 -14.26 -10.60
C PRO A 94 -10.82 -12.96 -10.13
N HIS A 95 -9.76 -13.07 -9.32
CA HIS A 95 -9.07 -11.92 -8.71
C HIS A 95 -7.54 -11.97 -8.90
N SER A 96 -7.02 -12.94 -9.64
CA SER A 96 -5.59 -13.14 -9.84
C SER A 96 -5.34 -13.90 -11.15
N PHE A 97 -4.10 -13.84 -11.64
CA PHE A 97 -3.66 -14.59 -12.81
C PHE A 97 -2.43 -15.40 -12.42
N MET A 98 -2.39 -16.65 -12.88
CA MET A 98 -1.17 -17.45 -12.81
C MET A 98 -0.35 -17.14 -14.05
N ILE A 99 0.86 -16.64 -13.84
CA ILE A 99 1.83 -16.38 -14.90
C ILE A 99 2.99 -17.37 -14.80
N ARG A 100 3.52 -17.80 -15.94
CA ARG A 100 4.69 -18.67 -16.03
C ARG A 100 5.83 -17.95 -16.71
N HIS A 101 6.99 -17.94 -16.06
CA HIS A 101 8.21 -17.44 -16.65
C HIS A 101 8.68 -18.39 -17.76
N LEU A 102 8.88 -17.89 -18.97
CA LEU A 102 9.12 -18.74 -20.15
C LEU A 102 10.45 -19.49 -20.10
N LEU A 103 11.47 -18.91 -19.47
CA LEU A 103 12.81 -19.50 -19.43
C LEU A 103 13.01 -20.43 -18.24
N THR A 104 12.47 -20.09 -17.07
CA THR A 104 12.68 -20.87 -15.83
C THR A 104 11.52 -21.84 -15.54
N GLY A 105 10.37 -21.67 -16.20
CA GLY A 105 9.16 -22.44 -15.94
C GLY A 105 8.49 -22.10 -14.60
N SER A 106 9.03 -21.17 -13.83
CA SER A 106 8.50 -20.76 -12.52
C SER A 106 7.13 -20.11 -12.68
N THR A 107 6.17 -20.54 -11.87
CA THR A 107 4.80 -19.98 -11.88
C THR A 107 4.59 -19.05 -10.70
N TYR A 108 3.92 -17.93 -10.94
CA TYR A 108 3.60 -16.92 -9.92
C TYR A 108 2.12 -16.55 -10.00
N GLU A 109 1.51 -16.35 -8.84
CA GLU A 109 0.18 -15.76 -8.75
C GLU A 109 0.34 -14.23 -8.65
N VAL A 110 -0.30 -13.50 -9.56
CA VAL A 110 -0.18 -12.04 -9.63
C VAL A 110 -1.54 -11.39 -9.88
N HIS A 111 -1.73 -10.20 -9.34
CA HIS A 111 -2.94 -9.43 -9.63
C HIS A 111 -2.88 -8.85 -11.06
N GLY A 112 -4.02 -8.77 -11.76
CA GLY A 112 -4.07 -8.28 -13.14
C GLY A 112 -3.59 -6.83 -13.31
N SER A 113 -3.72 -6.00 -12.28
CA SER A 113 -3.15 -4.65 -12.28
C SER A 113 -1.63 -4.62 -12.36
N ARG A 114 -0.94 -5.72 -12.00
CA ARG A 114 0.53 -5.86 -12.11
C ARG A 114 0.97 -6.44 -13.44
N LEU A 115 0.03 -6.67 -14.35
CA LEU A 115 0.28 -7.21 -15.67
C LEU A 115 0.06 -6.15 -16.74
N ARG A 116 0.88 -6.25 -17.78
CA ARG A 116 0.74 -5.50 -19.02
C ARG A 116 1.07 -6.43 -20.16
N PHE A 117 0.43 -6.25 -21.31
CA PHE A 117 0.80 -7.01 -22.50
C PHE A 117 2.26 -6.79 -22.85
N TYR A 118 2.94 -7.87 -23.23
CA TYR A 118 4.33 -7.82 -23.64
C TYR A 118 4.48 -6.93 -24.89
N ALA A 119 5.41 -5.99 -24.83
CA ALA A 119 5.90 -5.22 -25.96
C ALA A 119 7.39 -4.93 -25.71
N ASP A 120 8.23 -5.11 -26.73
CA ASP A 120 9.70 -4.91 -26.60
C ASP A 120 10.06 -3.52 -26.05
N SER A 121 9.25 -2.50 -26.35
CA SER A 121 9.42 -1.13 -25.85
C SER A 121 9.17 -0.95 -24.35
N SER A 122 8.52 -1.91 -23.71
CA SER A 122 8.04 -1.84 -22.31
C SER A 122 8.85 -2.73 -21.37
N LEU A 123 9.82 -3.49 -21.88
CA LEU A 123 10.67 -4.38 -21.10
C LEU A 123 11.76 -3.58 -20.37
N ASP A 124 12.01 -3.90 -19.09
CA ASP A 124 13.02 -3.26 -18.24
C ASP A 124 12.86 -1.74 -18.06
N VAL A 125 11.64 -1.24 -18.27
CA VAL A 125 11.28 0.14 -17.95
C VAL A 125 11.00 0.23 -16.45
N THR A 126 11.69 1.14 -15.77
CA THR A 126 11.40 1.49 -14.38
C THR A 126 10.32 2.56 -14.38
N GLU A 127 9.14 2.24 -13.84
CA GLU A 127 8.04 3.19 -13.69
C GLU A 127 7.76 3.44 -12.20
N GLU A 128 7.37 4.66 -11.86
CA GLU A 128 6.88 4.94 -10.52
C GLU A 128 5.56 4.20 -10.30
N ILE A 129 5.38 3.65 -9.09
CA ILE A 129 4.16 2.90 -8.74
C ILE A 129 2.90 3.80 -8.75
N LEU A 130 3.02 5.11 -9.00
CA LEU A 130 1.88 6.03 -9.11
C LEU A 130 0.79 5.54 -10.07
N GLU A 131 1.14 4.85 -11.16
CA GLU A 131 0.17 4.31 -12.12
C GLU A 131 -0.61 3.10 -11.58
N PHE A 132 -0.05 2.37 -10.60
CA PHE A 132 -0.75 1.31 -9.87
C PHE A 132 -1.47 1.81 -8.62
N VAL A 133 -0.99 2.90 -8.00
CA VAL A 133 -1.73 3.59 -6.92
C VAL A 133 -2.99 4.26 -7.49
N SER A 134 -3.03 4.67 -8.75
CA SER A 134 -4.29 5.14 -9.37
C SER A 134 -5.37 4.07 -9.48
N ASN A 135 -5.03 2.80 -9.24
CA ASN A 135 -5.98 1.70 -9.11
C ASN A 135 -6.40 1.46 -7.63
N GLN A 136 -6.38 2.48 -6.78
CA GLN A 136 -7.00 2.40 -5.46
C GLN A 136 -8.50 2.09 -5.63
N GLY A 137 -8.92 0.95 -5.05
CA GLY A 137 -10.27 0.41 -5.17
C GLY A 137 -10.47 -0.66 -6.25
N ILE A 138 -9.37 -1.26 -6.71
CA ILE A 138 -9.40 -2.66 -7.14
C ILE A 138 -9.68 -3.56 -5.93
N LEU A 139 -10.63 -4.48 -6.09
CA LEU A 139 -11.00 -5.46 -5.07
C LEU A 139 -9.92 -6.55 -5.01
N LEU A 140 -8.94 -6.37 -4.14
CA LEU A 140 -7.87 -7.33 -3.90
C LEU A 140 -8.34 -8.41 -2.93
N GLY A 141 -8.01 -9.67 -3.23
CA GLY A 141 -8.17 -10.75 -2.27
C GLY A 141 -7.20 -10.58 -1.10
N VAL A 142 -7.64 -10.94 0.10
CA VAL A 142 -6.76 -11.10 1.26
C VAL A 142 -6.10 -12.47 1.17
N ASP A 143 -4.77 -12.52 1.12
CA ASP A 143 -4.02 -13.78 1.16
C ASP A 143 -3.94 -14.29 2.61
N GLY A 144 -3.52 -13.42 3.53
CA GLY A 144 -3.44 -13.70 4.95
C GLY A 144 -3.02 -12.48 5.76
N PHE A 145 -2.71 -12.70 7.04
CA PHE A 145 -2.23 -11.67 7.95
C PHE A 145 -0.84 -12.04 8.46
N SER A 146 0.07 -11.06 8.51
CA SER A 146 1.43 -11.26 9.00
C SER A 146 1.67 -10.69 10.39
N ASP A 147 0.91 -9.66 10.77
CA ASP A 147 1.10 -8.97 12.04
C ASP A 147 -0.18 -8.24 12.48
N HIS A 148 -0.23 -7.81 13.73
CA HIS A 148 -1.32 -7.03 14.30
C HIS A 148 -0.78 -5.99 15.29
N ARG A 149 -1.43 -4.82 15.36
CA ARG A 149 -1.03 -3.76 16.28
C ARG A 149 -2.22 -2.96 16.77
N TYR A 150 -2.11 -2.43 17.98
CA TYR A 150 -2.99 -1.39 18.46
C TYR A 150 -2.43 -0.01 18.10
N ASN A 151 -3.12 0.73 17.24
CA ASN A 151 -2.76 2.10 16.90
C ASN A 151 -3.38 3.04 17.94
N ALA A 152 -2.57 3.53 18.88
CA ALA A 152 -3.04 4.42 19.95
C ALA A 152 -3.56 5.77 19.43
N ASP A 153 -2.92 6.32 18.39
CA ASP A 153 -3.30 7.61 17.79
C ASP A 153 -4.68 7.54 17.13
N ALA A 154 -4.95 6.45 16.42
CA ALA A 154 -6.24 6.19 15.79
C ALA A 154 -7.24 5.44 16.70
N SER A 155 -6.83 5.08 17.92
CA SER A 155 -7.58 4.31 18.91
C SER A 155 -8.27 3.07 18.31
N ARG A 156 -7.56 2.32 17.46
CA ARG A 156 -8.10 1.16 16.74
C ARG A 156 -7.07 0.07 16.55
N TRP A 157 -7.55 -1.17 16.46
CA TRP A 157 -6.74 -2.32 16.04
C TRP A 157 -6.57 -2.33 14.52
N GLU A 158 -5.34 -2.58 14.10
CA GLU A 158 -4.95 -2.71 12.69
C GLU A 158 -4.25 -4.06 12.49
N LEU A 159 -4.54 -4.74 11.38
CA LEU A 159 -3.82 -5.94 10.96
C LEU A 159 -2.98 -5.62 9.73
N LEU A 160 -1.79 -6.21 9.65
CA LEU A 160 -0.95 -6.16 8.48
C LEU A 160 -1.42 -7.22 7.49
N VAL A 161 -2.06 -6.77 6.42
CA VAL A 161 -2.72 -7.60 5.41
C VAL A 161 -1.75 -7.92 4.29
N LYS A 162 -1.56 -9.21 4.03
CA LYS A 162 -0.95 -9.69 2.79
C LYS A 162 -2.02 -9.80 1.71
N TRP A 163 -1.77 -9.20 0.57
CA TRP A 163 -2.72 -9.15 -0.55
C TRP A 163 -2.42 -10.26 -1.56
N THR A 164 -3.46 -10.94 -2.05
CA THR A 164 -3.32 -12.00 -3.05
C THR A 164 -2.73 -11.42 -4.34
N GLY A 165 -1.63 -12.03 -4.80
CA GLY A 165 -0.97 -11.62 -6.04
C GLY A 165 -0.15 -10.33 -5.96
N LEU A 166 0.15 -9.84 -4.74
CA LEU A 166 1.13 -8.79 -4.47
C LEU A 166 2.29 -9.33 -3.63
N GLN A 167 3.39 -8.57 -3.57
CA GLN A 167 4.55 -8.94 -2.76
C GLN A 167 4.36 -8.55 -1.28
N ASP A 168 5.05 -9.25 -0.38
CA ASP A 168 4.97 -9.00 1.08
C ASP A 168 5.35 -7.56 1.48
N ILE A 169 6.25 -6.91 0.74
CA ILE A 169 6.62 -5.49 0.96
C ILE A 169 5.45 -4.53 0.72
N GLU A 170 4.42 -5.00 0.02
CA GLU A 170 3.22 -4.24 -0.31
C GLU A 170 2.08 -4.51 0.67
N ALA A 171 2.35 -5.24 1.75
CA ALA A 171 1.39 -5.42 2.83
C ALA A 171 1.01 -4.07 3.46
N SER A 172 -0.27 -3.89 3.76
CA SER A 172 -0.79 -2.65 4.37
C SER A 172 -1.48 -2.89 5.70
N TRP A 173 -1.42 -1.89 6.57
CA TRP A 173 -2.13 -1.89 7.84
C TRP A 173 -3.59 -1.49 7.61
N GLU A 174 -4.51 -2.43 7.76
CA GLU A 174 -5.95 -2.18 7.58
C GLU A 174 -6.71 -2.29 8.92
N PRO A 175 -7.78 -1.50 9.11
CA PRO A 175 -8.56 -1.53 10.33
C PRO A 175 -9.28 -2.88 10.54
N LEU A 176 -9.21 -3.41 11.76
CA LEU A 176 -9.88 -4.67 12.14
C LEU A 176 -11.37 -4.67 11.82
N LYS A 177 -12.07 -3.55 12.03
CA LYS A 177 -13.52 -3.43 11.77
C LYS A 177 -13.87 -3.67 10.30
N SER A 178 -13.08 -3.11 9.38
CA SER A 178 -13.27 -3.33 7.94
C SER A 178 -12.99 -4.79 7.57
N LEU A 179 -11.90 -5.35 8.10
CA LEU A 179 -11.51 -6.73 7.81
C LEU A 179 -12.50 -7.76 8.36
N LYS A 180 -13.10 -7.52 9.53
CA LYS A 180 -14.14 -8.41 10.07
C LYS A 180 -15.41 -8.39 9.20
N ALA A 181 -15.75 -7.25 8.59
CA ALA A 181 -16.89 -7.17 7.67
C ALA A 181 -16.62 -7.87 6.33
N GLU A 182 -15.39 -7.79 5.82
CA GLU A 182 -15.03 -8.31 4.49
C GLU A 182 -14.57 -9.77 4.51
N VAL A 183 -13.73 -10.16 5.50
CA VAL A 183 -13.09 -11.48 5.60
C VAL A 183 -13.16 -12.06 7.03
N PRO A 184 -14.37 -12.23 7.61
CA PRO A 184 -14.55 -12.62 9.01
C PRO A 184 -13.88 -13.96 9.36
N ILE A 185 -13.90 -14.92 8.43
CA ILE A 185 -13.33 -16.26 8.65
C ILE A 185 -11.81 -16.17 8.84
N LYS A 186 -11.12 -15.47 7.94
CA LYS A 186 -9.66 -15.34 8.00
C LYS A 186 -9.21 -14.61 9.27
N VAL A 187 -9.94 -13.56 9.68
CA VAL A 187 -9.63 -12.78 10.88
C VAL A 187 -9.75 -13.67 12.12
N ARG A 188 -10.81 -14.50 12.18
CA ARG A 188 -11.01 -15.44 13.29
C ARG A 188 -9.92 -16.51 13.34
N ASP A 189 -9.60 -17.12 12.20
CA ASP A 189 -8.55 -18.14 12.14
C ASP A 189 -7.20 -17.57 12.60
N TYR A 190 -6.87 -16.35 12.18
CA TYR A 190 -5.68 -15.65 12.64
C TYR A 190 -5.73 -15.36 14.15
N ALA A 191 -6.85 -14.86 14.68
CA ALA A 191 -7.01 -14.60 16.11
C ALA A 191 -6.85 -15.87 16.96
N THR A 192 -7.29 -17.05 16.46
CA THR A 192 -7.07 -18.33 17.16
C THR A 192 -5.62 -18.81 17.13
N THR A 193 -4.82 -18.31 16.19
CA THR A 193 -3.41 -18.66 16.05
C THR A 193 -2.51 -17.77 16.91
N VAL A 194 -2.97 -16.58 17.26
CA VAL A 194 -2.22 -15.58 18.01
C VAL A 194 -2.56 -15.68 19.50
N GLU A 195 -1.56 -15.85 20.36
CA GLU A 195 -1.70 -15.86 21.83
C GLU A 195 -1.79 -14.44 22.43
N ASP A 196 -2.57 -13.54 21.82
CA ASP A 196 -2.85 -12.20 22.34
C ASP A 196 -4.32 -12.08 22.74
N GLU A 197 -4.58 -12.13 24.05
CA GLU A 197 -5.93 -12.07 24.62
C GLU A 197 -6.61 -10.71 24.34
N ALA A 198 -5.85 -9.61 24.33
CA ALA A 198 -6.40 -8.28 24.11
C ALA A 198 -6.84 -8.10 22.65
N PHE A 199 -6.07 -8.67 21.71
CA PHE A 199 -6.45 -8.72 20.31
C PHE A 199 -7.64 -9.66 20.07
N ALA A 200 -7.64 -10.85 20.66
CA ALA A 200 -8.74 -11.81 20.54
C ALA A 200 -10.06 -11.22 21.06
N GLU A 201 -10.02 -10.52 22.20
CA GLU A 201 -11.19 -9.80 22.74
C GLU A 201 -11.65 -8.69 21.78
N ALA A 202 -10.73 -7.93 21.20
CA ALA A 202 -11.06 -6.91 20.23
C ALA A 202 -11.67 -7.48 18.94
N VAL A 203 -11.24 -8.67 18.50
CA VAL A 203 -11.83 -9.37 17.34
C VAL A 203 -13.27 -9.79 17.64
N GLU A 204 -13.59 -10.25 18.84
CA GLU A 204 -14.96 -10.57 19.24
C GLU A 204 -15.85 -9.32 19.34
N GLN A 205 -15.31 -8.21 19.85
CA GLN A 205 -16.05 -6.95 20.07
C GLN A 205 -16.18 -6.04 18.84
N ALA A 206 -15.33 -6.20 17.81
CA ALA A 206 -15.31 -5.38 16.61
C ALA A 206 -16.56 -5.54 15.72
#